data_AF-A0A6V7JUG1-F1
#
_entry.id   AF-A0A6V7JUG1-F1
#
_cell.length_a   1.000
_cell.length_b   1.000
_cell.length_c   1.000
_cell.angle_alpha   90.00
_cell.angle_beta   90.00
_cell.angle_gamma   90.00
#
_symmetry.space_group_name_H-M   'P 1'
#
loop_
_entity.id
_entity.type
_entity.pdbx_description
1 polymer ?
#
loop_
_entity_poly.entity_id
_entity_poly.type
_entity_poly.pdbx_seq_one_letter_code
_entity_poly.pdbx_strand_id
1 'polypeptide(L)'
;RVYSSHGLVTTVAYKMGPDSPPIYALEGSVAVAGTAIKWLRDNLKLMQNVNESEELAQSVFSTGDVYFVPAFTGLYAPYWRKDARG
;
A
#
# COMPACT_ATOMS: atom_id res chain seq x y z
N ARG A 1 19.97 -14.37 -8.41
CA ARG A 1 19.47 -13.46 -7.33
C ARG A 1 19.37 -12.07 -7.93
N VAL A 2 18.26 -11.38 -7.72
CA VAL A 2 18.07 -9.98 -8.13
C VAL A 2 18.33 -9.07 -6.93
N TYR A 3 18.80 -7.85 -7.12
CA TYR A 3 19.01 -6.87 -6.05
C TYR A 3 18.29 -5.57 -6.39
N SER A 4 17.69 -4.92 -5.40
CA SER A 4 17.04 -3.63 -5.61
C SER A 4 18.07 -2.50 -5.63
N SER A 5 17.87 -1.53 -6.51
CA SER A 5 18.57 -0.25 -6.50
C SER A 5 17.78 0.87 -5.80
N HIS A 6 16.51 0.63 -5.46
CA HIS A 6 15.56 1.67 -5.00
C HIS A 6 14.61 1.15 -3.92
N GLY A 7 15.16 0.57 -2.83
CA GLY A 7 14.38 0.29 -1.61
C GLY A 7 13.34 -0.83 -1.73
N LEU A 8 13.47 -1.75 -2.68
CA LEU A 8 12.64 -2.96 -2.77
C LEU A 8 13.31 -4.14 -2.07
N VAL A 9 12.51 -5.11 -1.62
CA VAL A 9 12.99 -6.33 -0.99
C VAL A 9 13.22 -7.41 -2.06
N THR A 10 14.35 -8.09 -2.01
CA THR A 10 14.56 -9.32 -2.80
C THR A 10 13.82 -10.47 -2.13
N THR A 11 12.83 -11.04 -2.81
CA THR A 11 12.02 -12.15 -2.30
C THR A 11 12.07 -13.35 -3.24
N VAL A 12 11.66 -14.52 -2.76
CA VAL A 12 11.40 -15.68 -3.62
C VAL A 12 10.00 -15.53 -4.19
N ALA A 13 9.90 -15.45 -5.52
CA ALA A 13 8.61 -15.44 -6.20
C ALA A 13 7.96 -16.82 -6.13
N TYR A 14 8.70 -17.85 -6.52
CA TYR A 14 8.25 -19.24 -6.44
C TYR A 14 9.42 -20.23 -6.60
N LYS A 15 9.16 -21.50 -6.26
CA LYS A 15 10.05 -22.64 -6.53
C LYS A 15 9.20 -23.86 -6.89
N MET A 16 9.37 -24.39 -8.10
CA MET A 16 8.59 -25.55 -8.59
C MET A 16 9.23 -26.87 -8.14
N GLY A 17 9.03 -27.23 -6.88
CA GLY A 17 9.50 -28.50 -6.30
C GLY A 17 10.90 -28.43 -5.67
N PRO A 18 11.36 -29.53 -5.05
CA PRO A 18 12.57 -29.53 -4.23
C PRO A 18 13.86 -29.26 -5.01
N ASP A 19 13.95 -29.75 -6.25
CA ASP A 19 15.19 -29.73 -7.04
C ASP A 19 15.28 -28.56 -8.03
N SER A 20 14.18 -27.84 -8.24
CA SER A 20 14.17 -26.68 -9.15
C SER A 20 14.83 -25.47 -8.50
N PRO A 21 15.59 -24.65 -9.26
CA PRO A 21 16.13 -23.41 -8.74
C PRO A 21 14.97 -22.43 -8.40
N PRO A 22 15.08 -21.65 -7.29
CA PRO A 22 14.08 -20.65 -6.96
C PRO A 22 14.14 -19.48 -7.94
N ILE A 23 12.96 -18.97 -8.31
CA ILE A 23 12.81 -17.74 -9.07
C ILE A 23 12.61 -16.60 -8.08
N TYR A 24 13.40 -15.54 -8.24
CA TYR A 24 13.39 -14.38 -7.35
C TYR A 24 12.63 -13.20 -7.97
N ALA A 25 12.06 -12.36 -7.12
CA ALA A 25 11.43 -11.10 -7.50
C ALA A 25 11.93 -9.93 -6.63
N LEU A 26 11.64 -8.72 -7.10
CA LEU A 26 11.70 -7.50 -6.29
C LEU A 26 10.29 -7.17 -5.82
N GLU A 27 10.11 -6.99 -4.52
CA GLU A 27 8.83 -6.70 -3.88
C GLU A 27 8.85 -5.33 -3.21
N GLY A 28 7.78 -4.56 -3.45
CA GLY A 28 7.47 -3.34 -2.71
C GLY A 28 6.15 -3.51 -1.99
N SER A 29 6.16 -3.32 -0.67
CA SER A 29 4.97 -3.49 0.16
C SER A 29 4.39 -2.13 0.56
N VAL A 30 3.06 -2.02 0.56
CA VAL A 30 2.31 -0.88 1.12
C VAL A 30 1.49 -1.41 2.29
N ALA A 31 1.78 -0.95 3.51
CA ALA A 31 1.14 -1.50 4.70
C ALA A 31 -0.31 -1.05 4.90
N VAL A 32 -0.64 0.17 4.46
CA VAL A 32 -1.96 0.76 4.66
C VAL A 32 -2.59 1.07 3.30
N ALA A 33 -3.41 0.13 2.81
CA ALA A 33 -4.18 0.27 1.58
C ALA A 33 -5.69 0.23 1.90
N GLY A 34 -6.35 -0.93 1.79
CA GLY A 34 -7.77 -1.06 2.13
C GLY A 34 -8.11 -0.67 3.58
N THR A 35 -7.15 -0.79 4.50
CA THR A 35 -7.31 -0.32 5.89
C THR A 35 -7.48 1.19 5.98
N ALA A 36 -6.90 1.98 5.06
CA ALA A 36 -7.13 3.43 5.00
C ALA A 36 -8.61 3.75 4.75
N ILE A 37 -9.22 3.09 3.77
CA ILE A 37 -10.63 3.29 3.43
C ILE A 37 -11.54 2.89 4.60
N LYS A 38 -11.24 1.76 5.27
CA LYS A 38 -11.95 1.35 6.48
C LYS A 38 -11.82 2.39 7.60
N TRP A 39 -10.63 2.95 7.81
CA TRP A 39 -10.41 3.99 8.82
C TRP A 39 -11.19 5.27 8.50
N LEU A 40 -11.23 5.71 7.24
CA LEU A 40 -12.03 6.87 6.82
C LEU A 40 -13.54 6.66 7.11
N ARG A 41 -14.04 5.44 6.91
CA ARG A 41 -15.41 5.06 7.27
C ARG A 41 -15.62 5.03 8.79
N ASP A 42 -14.78 4.31 9.52
CA ASP A 42 -15.04 4.00 10.93
C ASP A 42 -14.73 5.18 11.87
N ASN A 43 -13.65 5.91 11.58
CA ASN A 43 -13.12 6.96 12.46
C ASN A 43 -13.62 8.35 12.05
N LEU A 44 -13.58 8.67 10.76
CA LEU A 44 -14.04 9.97 10.24
C LEU A 44 -15.49 9.97 9.78
N LYS A 45 -16.11 8.79 9.64
CA LYS A 45 -17.52 8.65 9.25
C LYS A 45 -17.86 9.34 7.93
N LEU A 46 -16.91 9.33 6.99
CA LEU A 46 -17.07 9.97 5.67
C LEU A 46 -17.97 9.18 4.71
N MET A 47 -18.22 7.92 5.01
CA MET A 47 -19.06 7.01 4.20
C MET A 47 -19.71 5.98 5.13
N GLN A 48 -20.82 5.36 4.70
CA GLN A 48 -21.49 4.31 5.49
C GLN A 48 -20.92 2.93 5.17
N ASN A 49 -20.63 2.68 3.89
CA ASN A 49 -20.01 1.46 3.39
C ASN A 49 -18.73 1.79 2.61
N VAL A 50 -17.71 0.93 2.72
CA VAL A 50 -16.46 1.07 1.94
C VAL A 50 -16.69 0.95 0.43
N ASN A 51 -17.77 0.29 0.01
CA ASN A 51 -18.13 0.16 -1.41
C ASN A 51 -18.56 1.50 -2.04
N GLU A 52 -18.95 2.50 -1.24
CA GLU A 52 -19.29 3.84 -1.72
C GLU A 52 -18.05 4.66 -2.10
N SER A 53 -16.85 4.19 -1.75
CA SER A 53 -15.60 4.95 -1.93
C SER A 53 -15.33 5.34 -3.39
N GLU A 54 -15.64 4.47 -4.35
CA GLU A 54 -15.46 4.75 -5.77
C GLU A 54 -16.44 5.82 -6.27
N GLU A 55 -17.73 5.68 -5.96
CA GLU A 55 -18.77 6.64 -6.35
C GLU A 55 -18.49 8.03 -5.77
N LEU A 56 -18.13 8.10 -4.49
CA LEU A 56 -17.76 9.36 -3.82
C LEU A 56 -16.51 9.99 -4.45
N ALA A 57 -15.49 9.19 -4.77
CA ALA A 57 -14.29 9.69 -5.44
C ALA A 57 -14.60 10.21 -6.86
N GLN A 58 -15.53 9.58 -7.58
CA GLN A 58 -15.97 9.99 -8.91
C GLN A 58 -16.91 11.21 -8.89
N SER A 59 -17.57 11.49 -7.76
CA SER A 59 -18.49 12.63 -7.63
C SER A 59 -17.80 14.00 -7.72
N VAL A 60 -16.47 14.04 -7.59
CA VAL A 60 -15.66 15.25 -7.68
C VAL A 60 -14.63 15.14 -8.80
N PHE A 61 -14.34 16.27 -9.45
CA PHE A 61 -13.37 16.30 -10.54
C PHE A 61 -11.91 16.30 -10.07
N SER A 62 -11.64 16.74 -8.83
CA SER A 62 -10.29 16.84 -8.28
C SER A 62 -10.28 16.73 -6.75
N THR A 63 -9.09 16.54 -6.18
CA THR A 63 -8.86 16.57 -4.72
C THR A 63 -8.80 17.99 -4.14
N GLY A 64 -8.82 19.04 -4.98
CA GLY A 64 -8.66 20.43 -4.54
C GLY A 64 -7.30 20.70 -3.88
N ASP A 65 -6.24 20.10 -4.41
CA ASP A 65 -4.86 20.15 -3.88
C ASP A 65 -4.70 19.61 -2.44
N VAL A 66 -5.67 18.85 -1.95
CA VAL A 66 -5.56 18.13 -0.68
C VAL A 66 -4.95 16.74 -0.90
N TYR A 67 -3.96 16.40 -0.08
CA TYR A 67 -3.30 15.10 -0.10
C TYR A 67 -3.41 14.42 1.25
N PHE A 68 -3.78 13.15 1.24
CA PHE A 68 -3.82 12.30 2.42
C PHE A 68 -2.73 11.23 2.31
N VAL A 69 -1.83 11.17 3.28
CA VAL A 69 -0.72 10.20 3.32
C VAL A 69 -1.03 9.16 4.40
N PRO A 70 -1.53 7.95 4.05
CA PRO A 70 -2.00 6.97 5.03
C PRO A 70 -0.82 6.21 5.70
N ALA A 71 0.00 6.91 6.47
CA ALA A 71 1.19 6.36 7.13
C ALA A 71 0.91 5.96 8.60
N PHE A 72 -0.24 5.36 8.90
CA PHE A 72 -0.65 5.03 10.28
C PHE A 72 0.37 4.17 11.04
N THR A 73 1.05 3.28 10.32
CA THR A 73 2.10 2.40 10.85
C THR A 73 3.47 2.69 10.23
N GLY A 74 3.65 3.89 9.67
CA GLY A 74 4.84 4.28 8.92
C GLY A 74 4.72 4.04 7.42
N LEU A 75 5.71 4.53 6.67
CA LEU A 75 5.86 4.27 5.25
C LEU A 75 6.72 3.02 5.03
N TYR A 76 6.26 2.16 4.13
CA TYR A 76 7.00 0.97 3.70
C TYR A 76 7.76 1.30 2.41
N ALA A 77 7.78 0.44 1.40
CA ALA A 77 8.56 0.67 0.20
C ALA A 77 8.13 1.98 -0.50
N PRO A 78 9.08 2.72 -1.11
CA PRO A 78 10.53 2.49 -1.08
C PRO A 78 11.23 3.17 0.12
N TYR A 79 10.51 3.97 0.92
CA TYR A 79 11.10 4.91 1.88
C TYR A 79 11.40 4.29 3.26
N TRP A 80 10.68 3.25 3.66
CA TRP A 80 10.86 2.52 4.93
C TRP A 80 10.98 3.42 6.18
N ARG A 81 10.14 4.46 6.23
CA ARG A 81 10.10 5.43 7.33
C ARG A 81 9.11 5.03 8.40
N LYS A 82 9.62 4.36 9.44
CA LYS A 82 8.83 3.94 10.61
C LYS A 82 8.29 5.10 11.45
N ASP A 83 8.86 6.29 11.34
CA ASP A 83 8.49 7.50 12.05
C ASP A 83 7.37 8.29 11.34
N ALA A 84 7.12 8.02 10.05
CA ALA A 84 6.08 8.71 9.30
C ALA A 84 4.69 8.44 9.88
N ARG A 85 3.84 9.47 9.94
CA ARG A 85 2.47 9.42 10.46
C ARG A 85 1.53 10.16 9.51
N GLY A 86 0.26 9.78 9.54
CA GLY A 86 -0.85 10.43 8.86
C GLY A 86 -2.17 10.09 9.53
#